data_AF-A0A4Y8ZQ62-F1
#
_entry.id   AF-A0A4Y8ZQ62-F1
#
_cell.length_a   1.000
_cell.length_b   1.000
_cell.length_c   1.000
_cell.angle_alpha   90.00
_cell.angle_beta   90.00
_cell.angle_gamma   90.00
#
_symmetry.space_group_name_H-M   'P 1'
#
loop_
_entity.id
_entity.type
_entity.pdbx_description
1 polymer ?
#
loop_
_entity_poly.entity_id
_entity_poly.type
_entity_poly.pdbx_seq_one_letter_code
_entity_poly.pdbx_strand_id
1 'polypeptide(L)'
;MRRSSSLLVLLAWPAAVAAQPPAASVPEAVFQKFLSVLPDAQRLKGTTHSADPEELAAIAGLNPGKEARVRAILDTYETCAGPANDKALEGMFRRVAGKLGPEKIGRLTAFYEGGDLARADALFGRLRAGETLPEAEQAQADALLAKYPLPEFGDAMMHAGQDLMNDRAFMDTMMACSVTREEAFDKEGIRQEAE
;
A
#
# COMPACT_ATOMS: atom_id res chain seq x y z
N MET A 1 -51.80 -34.37 47.95
CA MET A 1 -51.68 -33.78 46.61
C MET A 1 -50.21 -33.83 46.18
N ARG A 2 -49.95 -34.33 44.97
CA ARG A 2 -48.65 -34.85 44.52
C ARG A 2 -47.68 -33.72 44.13
N ARG A 3 -46.41 -33.86 44.52
CA ARG A 3 -45.28 -33.03 44.06
C ARG A 3 -44.79 -33.58 42.72
N SER A 4 -44.87 -32.79 41.66
CA SER A 4 -44.27 -33.13 40.36
C SER A 4 -42.95 -32.38 40.23
N SER A 5 -41.85 -33.11 40.38
CA SER A 5 -40.49 -32.66 40.08
C SER A 5 -40.24 -32.85 38.59
N SER A 6 -40.12 -31.76 37.83
CA SER A 6 -39.69 -31.82 36.43
C SER A 6 -38.17 -31.69 36.34
N LEU A 7 -37.51 -32.79 35.97
CA LEU A 7 -36.12 -32.80 35.53
C LEU A 7 -36.02 -32.06 34.19
N LEU A 8 -35.30 -30.94 34.17
CA LEU A 8 -34.84 -30.28 32.95
C LEU A 8 -33.51 -30.92 32.53
N VAL A 9 -33.56 -31.74 31.48
CA VAL A 9 -32.38 -32.31 30.82
C VAL A 9 -31.76 -31.22 29.94
N LEU A 10 -30.61 -30.70 30.36
CA LEU A 10 -29.77 -29.82 29.56
C LEU A 10 -29.10 -30.65 28.45
N LEU A 11 -29.63 -30.55 27.23
CA LEU A 11 -28.97 -31.03 26.01
C LEU A 11 -27.80 -30.09 25.68
N ALA A 12 -26.58 -30.51 26.02
CA ALA A 12 -25.36 -29.87 25.55
C ALA A 12 -25.17 -30.19 24.06
N TRP A 13 -25.47 -29.23 23.20
CA TRP A 13 -25.04 -29.31 21.80
C TRP A 13 -23.53 -29.04 21.72
N PRO A 14 -22.73 -29.93 21.13
CA PRO A 14 -21.36 -29.59 20.77
C PRO A 14 -21.43 -28.50 19.70
N ALA A 15 -20.95 -27.31 20.04
CA ALA A 15 -20.66 -26.27 19.06
C ALA A 15 -19.62 -26.83 18.10
N ALA A 16 -20.08 -27.33 16.96
CA ALA A 16 -19.23 -27.61 15.82
C ALA A 16 -18.62 -26.28 15.40
N VAL A 17 -17.38 -26.04 15.82
CA VAL A 17 -16.54 -24.99 15.27
C VAL A 17 -16.38 -25.35 13.79
N ALA A 18 -17.20 -24.73 12.94
CA ALA A 18 -17.05 -24.83 11.50
C ALA A 18 -15.65 -24.29 11.19
N ALA A 19 -14.72 -25.20 10.93
CA ALA A 19 -13.41 -24.85 10.40
C ALA A 19 -13.68 -24.07 9.11
N GLN A 20 -13.47 -22.75 9.16
CA GLN A 20 -13.58 -21.92 7.99
C GLN A 20 -12.63 -22.52 6.94
N PRO A 21 -13.11 -22.80 5.72
CA PRO A 21 -12.23 -23.24 4.66
C PRO A 21 -11.09 -22.22 4.54
N PRO A 22 -9.83 -22.66 4.36
CA PRO A 22 -8.72 -21.73 4.22
C PRO A 22 -9.11 -20.73 3.14
N ALA A 23 -9.01 -19.42 3.46
CA ALA A 23 -9.29 -18.36 2.51
C ALA A 23 -8.57 -18.71 1.21
N ALA A 24 -9.31 -18.87 0.12
CA ALA A 24 -8.75 -19.27 -1.15
C ALA A 24 -7.62 -18.29 -1.49
N SER A 25 -6.39 -18.77 -1.54
CA SER A 25 -5.25 -17.95 -1.87
C SER A 25 -5.49 -17.34 -3.25
N VAL A 26 -5.19 -16.05 -3.40
CA VAL A 26 -5.27 -15.39 -4.70
C VAL A 26 -4.32 -16.14 -5.65
N PRO A 27 -4.81 -16.65 -6.80
CA PRO A 27 -3.93 -17.33 -7.75
C PRO A 27 -2.80 -16.40 -8.19
N GLU A 28 -1.57 -16.91 -8.29
CA GLU A 28 -0.39 -16.09 -8.59
C GLU A 28 -0.56 -15.27 -9.88
N ALA A 29 -1.19 -15.83 -10.92
CA ALA A 29 -1.49 -15.11 -12.16
C ALA A 29 -2.41 -13.89 -11.94
N VAL A 30 -3.39 -13.99 -11.04
CA VAL A 30 -4.29 -12.89 -10.70
C VAL A 30 -3.53 -11.82 -9.92
N PHE A 31 -2.67 -12.23 -8.98
CA PHE A 31 -1.84 -11.31 -8.22
C PHE A 31 -0.84 -10.55 -9.11
N GLN A 32 -0.12 -11.26 -9.99
CA GLN A 32 0.83 -10.65 -10.91
C GLN A 32 0.14 -9.70 -11.91
N LYS A 33 -1.06 -10.07 -12.37
CA LYS A 33 -1.87 -9.17 -13.20
C LYS A 33 -2.23 -7.89 -12.43
N PHE A 34 -2.67 -8.00 -11.18
CA PHE A 34 -2.96 -6.85 -10.33
C PHE A 34 -1.74 -5.94 -10.15
N LEU A 35 -0.56 -6.49 -9.80
CA LEU A 35 0.67 -5.70 -9.68
C LEU A 35 1.02 -4.97 -10.97
N SER A 36 0.78 -5.59 -12.13
CA SER A 36 1.16 -5.03 -13.43
C SER A 36 0.35 -3.80 -13.85
N VAL A 37 -0.83 -3.57 -13.23
CA VAL A 37 -1.76 -2.49 -13.61
C VAL A 37 -1.75 -1.33 -12.62
N LEU A 38 -0.98 -1.42 -11.52
CA LEU A 38 -0.84 -0.33 -10.57
C LEU A 38 -0.07 0.85 -11.19
N PRO A 39 -0.39 2.11 -10.82
CA PRO A 39 0.34 3.29 -11.31
C PRO A 39 1.86 3.21 -11.12
N ASP A 40 2.31 2.61 -10.01
CA ASP A 40 3.72 2.41 -9.68
C ASP A 40 4.27 1.03 -10.08
N ALA A 41 3.61 0.32 -11.01
CA ALA A 41 4.03 -1.00 -11.46
C ALA A 41 5.48 -1.05 -11.98
N GLN A 42 6.03 0.09 -12.43
CA GLN A 42 7.44 0.18 -12.83
C GLN A 42 8.40 0.22 -11.63
N ARG A 43 8.03 0.91 -10.54
CA ARG A 43 8.80 0.89 -9.29
C ARG A 43 8.80 -0.52 -8.70
N LEU A 44 7.65 -1.19 -8.72
CA LEU A 44 7.50 -2.58 -8.24
C LEU A 44 8.26 -3.62 -9.08
N LYS A 45 8.68 -3.28 -10.30
CA LYS A 45 9.47 -4.16 -11.17
C LYS A 45 10.98 -3.98 -10.99
N GLY A 46 11.43 -3.11 -10.08
CA GLY A 46 12.85 -2.89 -9.79
C GLY A 46 13.66 -2.38 -10.98
N THR A 47 13.02 -1.79 -12.00
CA THR A 47 13.70 -1.45 -13.26
C THR A 47 14.49 -0.13 -13.21
N THR A 48 14.34 0.67 -12.15
CA THR A 48 15.09 1.91 -11.95
C THR A 48 15.24 2.22 -10.44
N HIS A 49 16.38 1.87 -9.86
CA HIS A 49 16.84 2.40 -8.57
C HIS A 49 17.67 3.66 -8.82
N SER A 50 16.99 4.71 -9.28
CA SER A 50 17.57 6.04 -9.47
C SER A 50 16.98 6.98 -8.44
N ALA A 51 17.76 7.98 -8.02
CA ALA A 51 17.28 9.06 -7.16
C ALA A 51 15.91 9.58 -7.62
N ASP A 52 14.99 9.78 -6.67
CA ASP A 52 13.72 10.46 -6.94
C ASP A 52 14.00 11.83 -7.58
N PRO A 53 13.50 12.11 -8.79
CA PRO A 53 13.73 13.38 -9.46
C PRO A 53 13.32 14.60 -8.63
N GLU A 54 12.26 14.49 -7.82
CA GLU A 54 11.78 15.59 -6.98
C GLU A 54 12.73 15.84 -5.80
N GLU A 55 13.15 14.79 -5.11
CA GLU A 55 14.14 14.87 -4.02
C GLU A 55 15.48 15.40 -4.56
N LEU A 56 15.94 14.88 -5.69
CA LEU A 56 17.16 15.34 -6.35
C LEU A 56 17.07 16.82 -6.70
N ALA A 57 15.97 17.28 -7.30
CA ALA A 57 15.78 18.68 -7.64
C ALA A 57 15.77 19.59 -6.40
N ALA A 58 15.08 19.17 -5.33
CA ALA A 58 15.00 19.90 -4.08
C ALA A 58 16.39 20.07 -3.44
N ILE A 59 17.13 18.97 -3.23
CA ILE A 59 18.44 19.00 -2.58
C ILE A 59 19.48 19.67 -3.50
N ALA A 60 19.45 19.44 -4.81
CA ALA A 60 20.34 20.11 -5.75
C ALA A 60 20.12 21.63 -5.75
N GLY A 61 18.87 22.10 -5.67
CA GLY A 61 18.54 23.52 -5.59
C GLY A 61 19.12 24.23 -4.36
N LEU A 62 19.26 23.51 -3.24
CA LEU A 62 19.91 24.02 -2.03
C LEU A 62 21.45 24.03 -2.12
N ASN A 63 22.03 23.32 -3.09
CA ASN A 63 23.47 23.07 -3.20
C ASN A 63 24.01 23.35 -4.61
N PRO A 64 23.95 24.62 -5.07
CA PRO A 64 24.41 24.98 -6.41
C PRO A 64 25.89 24.61 -6.61
N GLY A 65 26.18 23.91 -7.71
CA GLY A 65 27.51 23.39 -8.06
C GLY A 65 27.85 22.02 -7.44
N LYS A 66 26.95 21.42 -6.66
CA LYS A 66 27.11 20.06 -6.09
C LYS A 66 26.12 19.04 -6.64
N GLU A 67 25.43 19.33 -7.75
CA GLU A 67 24.33 18.52 -8.29
C GLU A 67 24.75 17.09 -8.60
N ALA A 68 25.97 16.90 -9.14
CA ALA A 68 26.52 15.58 -9.41
C ALA A 68 26.80 14.78 -8.12
N ARG A 69 27.20 15.47 -7.03
CA ARG A 69 27.42 14.84 -5.72
C ARG A 69 26.12 14.45 -5.05
N VAL A 70 25.13 15.33 -5.07
CA VAL A 70 23.77 15.05 -4.59
C VAL A 70 23.22 13.82 -5.29
N ARG A 71 23.25 13.78 -6.63
CA ARG A 71 22.80 12.62 -7.41
C ARG A 71 23.51 11.33 -6.99
N ALA A 72 24.85 11.36 -6.91
CA ALA A 72 25.62 10.17 -6.56
C ALA A 72 25.26 9.61 -5.17
N ILE A 73 25.01 10.49 -4.19
CA ILE A 73 24.60 10.08 -2.85
C ILE A 73 23.20 9.46 -2.86
N LEU A 74 22.25 10.10 -3.53
CA LEU A 74 20.88 9.57 -3.65
C LEU A 74 20.82 8.25 -4.43
N ASP A 75 21.57 8.12 -5.52
CA ASP A 75 21.66 6.85 -6.28
C ASP A 75 22.29 5.72 -5.43
N THR A 76 23.26 6.06 -4.58
CA THR A 76 23.86 5.10 -3.64
C THR A 76 22.84 4.64 -2.59
N TYR A 77 22.05 5.57 -2.07
CA TYR A 77 20.96 5.26 -1.15
C TYR A 77 19.92 4.36 -1.81
N GLU A 78 19.46 4.68 -3.01
CA GLU A 78 18.48 3.87 -3.76
C GLU A 78 19.02 2.47 -4.07
N THR A 79 20.31 2.34 -4.39
CA THR A 79 20.96 1.03 -4.57
C THR A 79 20.97 0.21 -3.27
N CYS A 80 21.14 0.86 -2.12
CA CYS A 80 21.14 0.21 -0.81
C CYS A 80 19.72 -0.20 -0.37
N ALA A 81 18.77 0.74 -0.45
CA ALA A 81 17.41 0.59 0.09
C ALA A 81 16.45 -0.12 -0.88
N GLY A 82 16.69 -0.01 -2.19
CA GLY A 82 15.82 -0.50 -3.26
C GLY A 82 15.36 -1.95 -3.08
N PRO A 83 16.27 -2.93 -2.91
CA PRO A 83 15.87 -4.33 -2.75
C PRO A 83 14.99 -4.60 -1.52
N ALA A 84 15.21 -3.87 -0.42
CA ALA A 84 14.39 -3.99 0.78
C ALA A 84 13.00 -3.36 0.55
N ASN A 85 12.93 -2.20 -0.09
CA ASN A 85 11.69 -1.54 -0.51
C ASN A 85 10.86 -2.42 -1.45
N ASP A 86 11.47 -3.00 -2.49
CA ASP A 86 10.76 -3.84 -3.45
C ASP A 86 10.12 -5.06 -2.77
N LYS A 87 10.91 -5.75 -1.94
CA LYS A 87 10.44 -6.90 -1.17
C LYS A 87 9.33 -6.51 -0.20
N ALA A 88 9.48 -5.38 0.48
CA ALA A 88 8.49 -4.85 1.40
C ALA A 88 7.15 -4.53 0.69
N LEU A 89 7.22 -3.84 -0.45
CA LEU A 89 6.04 -3.48 -1.24
C LEU A 89 5.35 -4.73 -1.81
N GLU A 90 6.09 -5.68 -2.38
CA GLU A 90 5.49 -6.94 -2.85
C GLU A 90 4.81 -7.69 -1.69
N GLY A 91 5.49 -7.80 -0.54
CA GLY A 91 4.94 -8.41 0.66
C GLY A 91 3.66 -7.71 1.16
N MET A 92 3.65 -6.38 1.13
CA MET A 92 2.48 -5.56 1.45
C MET A 92 1.31 -5.88 0.51
N PHE A 93 1.53 -5.87 -0.81
CA PHE A 93 0.47 -6.19 -1.78
C PHE A 93 0.02 -7.64 -1.69
N ARG A 94 0.90 -8.61 -1.38
CA ARG A 94 0.50 -10.00 -1.11
C ARG A 94 -0.44 -10.09 0.10
N ARG A 95 -0.16 -9.37 1.19
CA ARG A 95 -1.05 -9.30 2.37
C ARG A 95 -2.41 -8.70 2.02
N VAL A 96 -2.43 -7.60 1.27
CA VAL A 96 -3.66 -6.97 0.80
C VAL A 96 -4.47 -7.93 -0.08
N ALA A 97 -3.81 -8.60 -1.04
CA ALA A 97 -4.45 -9.61 -1.88
C ALA A 97 -5.03 -10.77 -1.06
N GLY A 98 -4.28 -11.28 -0.08
CA GLY A 98 -4.77 -12.32 0.84
C GLY A 98 -6.00 -11.88 1.64
N LYS A 99 -6.04 -10.63 2.12
CA LYS A 99 -7.17 -10.07 2.88
C LYS A 99 -8.42 -9.86 2.02
N LEU A 100 -8.24 -9.41 0.78
CA LEU A 100 -9.35 -9.08 -0.13
C LEU A 100 -9.90 -10.30 -0.87
N GLY A 101 -9.05 -11.27 -1.18
CA GLY A 101 -9.40 -12.46 -1.96
C GLY A 101 -9.49 -12.20 -3.48
N PRO A 102 -9.59 -13.27 -4.28
CA PRO A 102 -9.38 -13.22 -5.74
C PRO A 102 -10.44 -12.40 -6.47
N GLU A 103 -11.70 -12.43 -6.03
CA GLU A 103 -12.79 -11.67 -6.65
C GLU A 103 -12.55 -10.15 -6.54
N LYS A 104 -12.24 -9.67 -5.33
CA LYS A 104 -12.00 -8.25 -5.07
C LYS A 104 -10.73 -7.76 -5.78
N ILE A 105 -9.67 -8.57 -5.80
CA ILE A 105 -8.47 -8.25 -6.58
C ILE A 105 -8.79 -8.18 -8.08
N GLY A 106 -9.61 -9.10 -8.61
CA GLY A 106 -10.07 -9.02 -10.00
C GLY A 106 -10.82 -7.71 -10.31
N ARG A 107 -11.69 -7.25 -9.39
CA ARG A 107 -12.40 -5.97 -9.54
C ARG A 107 -11.45 -4.77 -9.48
N LEU A 108 -10.46 -4.78 -8.58
CA LEU A 108 -9.45 -3.70 -8.51
C LEU A 108 -8.58 -3.67 -9.77
N THR A 109 -8.17 -4.82 -10.29
CA THR A 109 -7.46 -4.89 -11.58
C THR A 109 -8.28 -4.21 -12.68
N ALA A 110 -9.57 -4.56 -12.81
CA ALA A 110 -10.46 -3.92 -13.78
C ALA A 110 -10.71 -2.42 -13.52
N PHE A 111 -10.61 -1.96 -12.28
CA PHE A 111 -10.65 -0.53 -11.94
C PHE A 111 -9.45 0.21 -12.50
N TYR A 112 -8.24 -0.29 -12.23
CA TYR A 112 -6.99 0.34 -12.68
C TYR A 112 -6.77 0.27 -14.19
N GLU A 113 -7.29 -0.76 -14.86
CA GLU A 113 -7.25 -0.86 -16.34
C GLU A 113 -8.34 -0.04 -17.05
N GLY A 114 -9.38 0.36 -16.31
CA GLY A 114 -10.59 0.94 -16.88
C GLY A 114 -10.62 2.46 -16.89
N GLY A 115 -11.60 3.03 -17.62
CA GLY A 115 -11.89 4.46 -17.58
C GLY A 115 -12.48 4.95 -16.25
N ASP A 116 -12.77 4.04 -15.30
CA ASP A 116 -13.27 4.39 -13.97
C ASP A 116 -12.21 5.01 -13.07
N LEU A 117 -10.93 4.74 -13.29
CA LEU A 117 -9.83 5.37 -12.55
C LEU A 117 -9.83 6.88 -12.74
N ALA A 118 -9.82 7.37 -13.99
CA ALA A 118 -9.82 8.80 -14.28
C ALA A 118 -11.08 9.52 -13.73
N ARG A 119 -12.22 8.83 -13.73
CA ARG A 119 -13.46 9.35 -13.12
C ARG A 119 -13.35 9.43 -11.60
N ALA A 120 -12.86 8.37 -10.97
CA ALA A 120 -12.64 8.33 -9.53
C ALA A 120 -11.64 9.42 -9.09
N ASP A 121 -10.53 9.59 -9.82
CA ASP A 121 -9.54 10.62 -9.52
C ASP A 121 -10.13 12.04 -9.56
N ALA A 122 -10.94 12.35 -10.57
CA ALA A 122 -11.61 13.63 -10.69
C ALA A 122 -12.62 13.88 -9.55
N LEU A 123 -13.47 12.90 -9.24
CA LEU A 123 -14.51 13.02 -8.21
C LEU A 123 -13.91 13.06 -6.79
N PHE A 124 -13.06 12.09 -6.46
CA PHE A 124 -12.45 12.00 -5.13
C PHE A 124 -11.35 13.03 -4.93
N GLY A 125 -10.73 13.55 -5.99
CA GLY A 125 -9.83 14.71 -5.90
C GLY A 125 -10.54 15.96 -5.37
N ARG A 126 -11.73 16.26 -5.89
CA ARG A 126 -12.55 17.40 -5.45
C ARG A 126 -13.08 17.22 -4.03
N LEU A 127 -13.55 16.03 -3.68
CA LEU A 127 -13.95 15.71 -2.30
C LEU A 127 -12.80 15.88 -1.31
N ARG A 128 -11.57 15.46 -1.67
CA ARG A 128 -10.36 15.69 -0.85
C ARG A 128 -9.99 17.17 -0.72
N ALA A 129 -10.30 17.99 -1.72
CA ALA A 129 -10.15 19.44 -1.66
C ALA A 129 -11.25 20.14 -0.82
N GLY A 130 -12.19 19.38 -0.24
CA GLY A 130 -13.29 19.91 0.57
C GLY A 130 -14.46 20.45 -0.25
N GLU A 131 -14.51 20.17 -1.56
CA GLU A 131 -15.63 20.58 -2.39
C GLU A 131 -16.87 19.71 -2.15
N THR A 132 -18.05 20.31 -2.29
CA THR A 132 -19.32 19.57 -2.33
C THR A 132 -19.64 19.19 -3.78
N LEU A 133 -19.89 17.91 -4.03
CA LEU A 133 -20.31 17.43 -5.35
C LEU A 133 -21.79 17.73 -5.59
N PRO A 134 -22.18 18.18 -6.80
CA PRO A 134 -23.57 18.13 -7.26
C PRO A 134 -24.16 16.72 -7.13
N GLU A 135 -25.48 16.61 -6.92
CA GLU A 135 -26.18 15.34 -6.68
C GLU A 135 -25.86 14.25 -7.73
N ALA A 136 -25.85 14.62 -9.01
CA ALA A 136 -25.54 13.69 -10.10
C ALA A 136 -24.10 13.16 -10.06
N GLU A 137 -23.15 13.94 -9.56
CA GLU A 137 -21.76 13.54 -9.40
C GLU A 137 -21.54 12.74 -8.11
N GLN A 138 -22.26 13.08 -7.05
CA GLN A 138 -22.29 12.28 -5.82
C GLN A 138 -22.81 10.87 -6.11
N ALA A 139 -23.90 10.74 -6.87
CA ALA A 139 -24.42 9.43 -7.28
C ALA A 139 -23.41 8.61 -8.11
N GLN A 140 -22.57 9.28 -8.90
CA GLN A 140 -21.48 8.61 -9.62
C GLN A 140 -20.37 8.14 -8.69
N ALA A 141 -19.97 8.97 -7.72
CA ALA A 141 -18.99 8.58 -6.71
C ALA A 141 -19.49 7.38 -5.89
N ASP A 142 -20.75 7.40 -5.46
CA ASP A 142 -21.38 6.29 -4.72
C ASP A 142 -21.44 5.01 -5.58
N ALA A 143 -21.77 5.14 -6.87
CA ALA A 143 -21.77 4.00 -7.79
C ALA A 143 -20.37 3.39 -7.97
N LEU A 144 -19.31 4.21 -7.99
CA LEU A 144 -17.92 3.73 -8.04
C LEU A 144 -17.55 2.96 -6.76
N LEU A 145 -17.91 3.50 -5.59
CA LEU A 145 -17.69 2.83 -4.29
C LEU A 145 -18.49 1.54 -4.14
N ALA A 146 -19.67 1.45 -4.74
CA ALA A 146 -20.46 0.22 -4.75
C ALA A 146 -19.90 -0.82 -5.73
N LYS A 147 -19.30 -0.38 -6.84
CA LYS A 147 -18.77 -1.25 -7.90
C LYS A 147 -17.41 -1.85 -7.56
N TYR A 148 -16.56 -1.10 -6.85
CA TYR A 148 -15.18 -1.48 -6.58
C TYR A 148 -14.89 -1.50 -5.08
N PRO A 149 -14.06 -2.43 -4.58
CA PRO A 149 -13.77 -2.54 -3.14
C PRO A 149 -12.73 -1.49 -2.70
N LEU A 150 -12.92 -0.22 -3.08
CA LEU A 150 -11.96 0.87 -2.80
C LEU A 150 -11.82 1.14 -1.30
N PRO A 151 -12.90 1.18 -0.49
CA PRO A 151 -12.76 1.34 0.96
C PRO A 151 -12.00 0.18 1.60
N GLU A 152 -12.34 -1.07 1.27
CA GLU A 152 -11.65 -2.23 1.85
C GLU A 152 -10.21 -2.35 1.38
N PHE A 153 -9.91 -1.91 0.15
CA PHE A 153 -8.54 -1.80 -0.34
C PHE A 153 -7.76 -0.75 0.45
N GLY A 154 -8.33 0.43 0.68
CA GLY A 154 -7.73 1.48 1.52
C GLY A 154 -7.43 0.97 2.93
N ASP A 155 -8.41 0.32 3.58
CA ASP A 155 -8.24 -0.27 4.91
C ASP A 155 -7.17 -1.37 4.92
N ALA A 156 -7.14 -2.22 3.90
CA ALA A 156 -6.12 -3.26 3.77
C ALA A 156 -4.72 -2.66 3.59
N MET A 157 -4.58 -1.64 2.76
CA MET A 157 -3.31 -0.92 2.54
C MET A 157 -2.81 -0.24 3.81
N MET A 158 -3.69 0.44 4.55
CA MET A 158 -3.33 1.07 5.83
C MET A 158 -2.78 0.05 6.84
N HIS A 159 -3.47 -1.08 7.01
CA HIS A 159 -3.00 -2.14 7.91
C HIS A 159 -1.69 -2.78 7.43
N ALA A 160 -1.58 -3.06 6.13
CA ALA A 160 -0.36 -3.66 5.58
C ALA A 160 0.85 -2.70 5.67
N GLY A 161 0.61 -1.39 5.62
CA GLY A 161 1.61 -0.35 5.89
C GLY A 161 2.02 -0.28 7.36
N GLN A 162 1.07 -0.39 8.30
CA GLN A 162 1.39 -0.52 9.72
C GLN A 162 2.23 -1.77 10.01
N ASP A 163 1.89 -2.91 9.40
CA ASP A 163 2.68 -4.14 9.53
C ASP A 163 4.10 -3.95 8.98
N LEU A 164 4.24 -3.22 7.88
CA LEU A 164 5.54 -2.91 7.29
C LEU A 164 6.41 -2.05 8.22
N MET A 165 5.83 -1.03 8.87
CA MET A 165 6.54 -0.22 9.86
C MET A 165 6.97 -1.01 11.10
N ASN A 166 6.32 -2.15 11.36
CA ASN A 166 6.68 -3.08 12.43
C ASN A 166 7.63 -4.20 11.96
N ASP A 167 7.98 -4.25 10.66
CA ASP A 167 8.94 -5.21 10.14
C ASP A 167 10.36 -4.76 10.48
N ARG A 168 10.91 -5.36 11.53
CA ARG A 168 12.25 -5.03 12.02
C ARG A 168 13.34 -5.20 10.97
N ALA A 169 13.27 -6.24 10.13
CA ALA A 169 14.33 -6.48 9.16
C ALA A 169 14.32 -5.41 8.06
N PHE A 170 13.13 -5.00 7.63
CA PHE A 170 12.96 -3.87 6.73
C PHE A 170 13.47 -2.57 7.37
N MET A 171 13.00 -2.23 8.58
CA MET A 171 13.39 -1.00 9.27
C MET A 171 14.89 -0.93 9.56
N ASP A 172 15.52 -2.03 10.00
CA ASP A 172 16.96 -2.09 10.25
C ASP A 172 17.76 -1.81 8.96
N THR A 173 17.30 -2.33 7.82
CA THR A 173 17.94 -2.08 6.51
C THR A 173 17.78 -0.62 6.09
N MET A 174 16.58 -0.07 6.19
CA MET A 174 16.29 1.31 5.82
C MET A 174 17.09 2.31 6.67
N MET A 175 17.19 2.06 7.98
CA MET A 175 18.00 2.88 8.88
C MET A 175 19.48 2.82 8.52
N ALA A 176 20.04 1.64 8.26
CA ALA A 176 21.45 1.49 7.88
C ALA A 176 21.79 2.25 6.58
N CYS A 177 20.91 2.15 5.57
CA CYS A 177 21.06 2.91 4.33
C CYS A 177 20.92 4.43 4.55
N SER A 178 19.98 4.87 5.39
CA SER A 178 19.82 6.31 5.71
C SER A 178 21.03 6.89 6.42
N VAL A 179 21.58 6.18 7.43
CA VAL A 179 22.79 6.61 8.13
C VAL A 179 23.96 6.82 7.15
N THR A 180 24.15 5.88 6.22
CA THR A 180 25.20 5.99 5.20
C THR A 180 24.98 7.21 4.28
N ARG A 181 23.72 7.50 3.93
CA ARG A 181 23.35 8.69 3.13
C ARG A 181 23.64 9.99 3.89
N GLU A 182 23.23 10.06 5.15
CA GLU A 182 23.44 11.23 6.03
C GLU A 182 24.93 11.51 6.22
N GLU A 183 25.72 10.49 6.54
CA GLU A 183 27.18 10.61 6.65
C GLU A 183 27.83 11.11 5.35
N ALA A 184 27.32 10.70 4.19
CA ALA A 184 27.79 11.16 2.89
C ALA A 184 27.42 12.63 2.63
N PHE A 185 26.20 13.05 2.98
CA PHE A 185 25.80 14.45 2.89
C PHE A 185 26.64 15.34 3.80
N ASP A 186 26.87 14.93 5.05
CA ASP A 186 27.70 15.67 6.01
C ASP A 186 29.14 15.82 5.51
N LYS A 187 29.73 14.72 5.03
CA LYS A 187 31.09 14.72 4.47
C LYS A 187 31.25 15.66 3.27
N GLU A 188 30.24 15.75 2.41
CA GLU A 188 30.25 16.61 1.23
C GLU A 188 29.72 18.03 1.54
N GLY A 189 29.28 18.30 2.77
CA GLY A 189 28.67 19.57 3.18
C GLY A 189 27.43 19.91 2.36
N ILE A 190 26.54 18.94 2.15
CA ILE A 190 25.29 19.09 1.39
C ILE A 190 24.15 19.43 2.35
N ARG A 191 23.44 20.53 2.05
CA ARG A 191 22.24 20.97 2.79
C ARG A 191 21.02 20.17 2.34
N GLN A 192 20.21 19.70 3.28
CA GLN A 192 19.01 18.89 3.00
C GLN A 192 17.71 19.69 3.18
N GLU A 193 17.75 20.81 3.90
CA GLU A 193 16.60 21.66 4.20
C GLU A 193 16.96 23.15 4.00
N ALA A 194 15.95 23.98 3.77
CA ALA A 194 16.11 25.44 3.72
C ALA A 194 16.07 26.00 5.16
N GLU A 195 17.11 26.73 5.55
CA GLU A 195 17.17 27.50 6.80
C GLU A 195 16.32 28.78 6.75
#